data_AF-A0A9W6HNG3-F1
#
_entry.id   AF-A0A9W6HNG3-F1
#
_cell.length_a   1.000
_cell.length_b   1.000
_cell.length_c   1.000
_cell.angle_alpha   90.00
_cell.angle_beta   90.00
_cell.angle_gamma   90.00
#
_symmetry.space_group_name_H-M   'P 1'
#
loop_
_entity.id
_entity.type
_entity.pdbx_description
1 polymer ?
#
loop_
_entity_poly.entity_id
_entity_poly.type
_entity_poly.pdbx_seq_one_letter_code
_entity_poly.pdbx_strand_id
1 'polypeptide(L)'
;MDHPLRTHRLIPADIELPALGSTEEVPAPDKVIHLRFFSTSGSAYWLLAEYDPETGLAFGFAEVVPGCGEWGCFSVAELSDLFVRRPFPVWIERDFFVTPKPFRCVTR
;
A
#
# COMPACT_ATOMS: atom_id res chain seq x y z
N MET A 1 -8.36 -10.19 -12.85
CA MET A 1 -9.15 -11.40 -12.51
C MET A 1 -9.60 -11.25 -11.06
N ASP A 2 -10.73 -11.83 -10.66
CA ASP A 2 -11.12 -11.80 -9.25
C ASP A 2 -10.10 -12.59 -8.40
N HIS A 3 -9.63 -11.98 -7.31
CA HIS A 3 -8.65 -12.62 -6.42
C HIS A 3 -9.33 -13.79 -5.69
N PRO A 4 -8.75 -15.00 -5.67
CA PRO A 4 -9.45 -16.21 -5.23
C PRO A 4 -9.83 -16.22 -3.74
N LEU A 5 -9.18 -15.40 -2.92
CA LEU A 5 -9.41 -15.33 -1.47
C LEU A 5 -9.77 -13.92 -0.94
N ARG A 6 -9.62 -12.87 -1.77
CA ARG A 6 -9.81 -11.48 -1.34
C ARG A 6 -11.06 -10.95 -2.03
N THR A 7 -12.05 -10.60 -1.24
CA THR A 7 -13.39 -10.20 -1.71
C THR A 7 -13.55 -8.70 -1.89
N HIS A 8 -12.48 -7.93 -1.72
CA HIS A 8 -12.49 -6.48 -1.80
C HIS A 8 -11.28 -5.94 -2.57
N ARG A 9 -11.38 -4.69 -3.00
CA ARG A 9 -10.29 -3.95 -3.65
C ARG A 9 -9.29 -3.49 -2.59
N LEU A 10 -8.00 -3.49 -2.93
CA LEU A 10 -6.98 -2.89 -2.08
C LEU A 10 -7.26 -1.39 -1.88
N ILE A 11 -7.71 -0.67 -2.91
CA ILE A 11 -8.16 0.71 -2.79
C ILE A 11 -9.70 0.74 -2.92
N PRO A 12 -10.44 1.17 -1.87
CA PRO A 12 -11.88 1.39 -1.96
C PRO A 12 -12.24 2.37 -3.09
N ALA A 13 -13.41 2.22 -3.72
CA ALA A 13 -13.79 3.09 -4.83
C ALA A 13 -14.19 4.51 -4.39
N ASP A 14 -14.51 4.67 -3.11
CA ASP A 14 -15.06 5.87 -2.47
C ASP A 14 -14.03 6.60 -1.59
N ILE A 15 -12.76 6.18 -1.62
CA ILE A 15 -11.69 6.89 -0.90
C ILE A 15 -11.11 8.01 -1.77
N GLU A 16 -10.97 9.18 -1.17
CA GLU A 16 -10.22 10.29 -1.77
C GLU A 16 -8.74 10.20 -1.35
N LEU A 17 -7.85 10.18 -2.33
CA LEU A 17 -6.41 10.10 -2.15
C LEU A 17 -5.74 11.30 -2.85
N PRO A 18 -4.64 11.83 -2.29
CA PRO A 18 -3.83 12.81 -3.00
C PRO A 18 -3.37 12.27 -4.35
N ALA A 19 -3.47 13.10 -5.39
CA ALA A 19 -2.97 12.76 -6.71
C ALA A 19 -1.46 12.53 -6.68
N LEU A 20 -0.96 11.63 -7.52
CA LEU A 20 0.47 11.37 -7.64
C LEU A 20 1.27 12.65 -7.98
N GLY A 21 2.30 12.94 -7.19
CA GLY A 21 3.14 14.13 -7.27
C GLY A 21 2.57 15.35 -6.53
N SER A 22 1.33 15.31 -6.04
CA SER A 22 0.67 16.49 -5.45
C SER A 22 1.25 16.94 -4.10
N THR A 23 2.04 16.08 -3.45
CA THR A 23 2.68 16.41 -2.16
C THR A 23 4.21 16.39 -2.24
N GLU A 24 4.80 16.64 -3.41
CA GLU A 24 6.26 16.61 -3.61
C GLU A 24 7.04 17.51 -2.64
N GLU A 25 6.50 18.69 -2.32
CA GLU A 25 7.10 19.63 -1.37
C GLU A 25 6.97 19.19 0.10
N VAL A 26 6.16 18.17 0.39
CA VAL A 26 5.97 17.64 1.75
C VAL A 26 7.11 16.67 2.09
N PRO A 27 7.88 16.93 3.15
CA PRO A 27 8.94 16.03 3.60
C PRO A 27 8.40 14.62 3.88
N ALA A 28 9.17 13.59 3.54
CA ALA A 28 8.84 12.19 3.80
C ALA A 28 8.23 11.89 5.19
N PRO A 29 8.78 12.37 6.33
CA PRO A 29 8.18 12.10 7.64
C PRO A 29 6.78 12.70 7.83
N ASP A 30 6.42 13.70 7.04
CA ASP A 30 5.17 14.47 7.14
C ASP A 30 4.12 14.08 6.09
N LYS A 31 4.50 13.28 5.09
CA LYS A 31 3.54 12.71 4.14
C LYS A 31 2.50 11.90 4.89
N VAL A 32 1.22 12.17 4.61
CA VAL A 32 0.10 11.46 5.22
C VAL A 32 -0.03 10.09 4.58
N ILE A 33 -0.04 9.05 5.40
CA ILE A 33 -0.31 7.68 4.97
C ILE A 33 -1.79 7.43 5.07
N HIS A 34 -2.43 7.14 3.94
CA HIS A 34 -3.87 6.91 3.84
C HIS A 34 -4.25 5.44 3.96
N LEU A 35 -3.44 4.54 3.40
CA LEU A 35 -3.70 3.10 3.38
C LEU A 35 -2.43 2.32 3.71
N ARG A 36 -2.61 1.13 4.30
CA ARG A 36 -1.55 0.13 4.47
C ARG A 36 -1.95 -1.16 3.79
N PHE A 37 -1.02 -1.71 3.03
CA PHE A 37 -1.09 -3.05 2.46
C PHE A 37 -0.03 -3.92 3.12
N PHE A 38 -0.31 -5.20 3.32
CA PHE A 38 0.63 -6.12 3.94
C PHE A 38 0.54 -7.49 3.29
N SER A 39 1.66 -8.22 3.28
CA SER A 39 1.66 -9.62 2.91
C SER A 39 0.98 -10.45 3.99
N THR A 40 0.04 -11.32 3.62
CA THR A 40 -0.62 -12.24 4.57
C THR A 40 0.31 -13.29 5.17
N SER A 41 1.53 -13.38 4.62
CA SER A 41 2.63 -14.17 5.18
C SER A 41 3.93 -13.37 5.10
N GLY A 42 4.66 -13.30 6.21
CA GLY A 42 5.90 -12.54 6.31
C GLY A 42 5.70 -11.10 6.78
N SER A 43 6.75 -10.29 6.66
CA SER A 43 6.83 -8.94 7.24
C SER A 43 6.65 -7.82 6.23
N ALA A 44 6.42 -8.14 4.95
CA ALA A 44 6.40 -7.14 3.88
C ALA A 44 5.14 -6.26 4.00
N TYR A 45 5.33 -4.94 3.92
CA TYR A 45 4.23 -3.99 3.92
C TYR A 45 4.52 -2.77 3.02
N TRP A 46 3.43 -2.14 2.59
CA TRP A 46 3.40 -0.92 1.79
C TRP A 46 2.46 0.08 2.47
N LEU A 47 2.86 1.34 2.47
CA LEU A 47 2.11 2.47 3.00
C LEU A 47 1.88 3.43 1.83
N LEU A 48 0.63 3.72 1.53
CA LEU A 48 0.24 4.57 0.41
C LEU A 48 0.03 6.01 0.90
N ALA A 49 0.72 6.95 0.27
CA ALA A 49 0.53 8.39 0.49
C ALA A 49 -0.25 9.04 -0.66
N GLU A 50 0.06 8.67 -1.90
CA GLU A 50 -0.52 9.26 -3.10
C GLU A 50 -0.90 8.16 -4.09
N TYR A 51 -1.88 8.44 -4.96
CA TYR A 51 -2.36 7.47 -5.95
C TYR A 51 -2.81 8.14 -7.23
N ASP A 52 -2.49 7.51 -8.35
CA ASP A 52 -3.05 7.83 -9.65
C ASP A 52 -4.02 6.71 -10.08
N PRO A 53 -5.34 6.97 -10.12
CA PRO A 53 -6.34 5.98 -10.52
C PRO A 53 -6.31 5.65 -12.02
N GLU A 54 -5.72 6.49 -12.88
CA GLU A 54 -5.62 6.23 -14.32
C GLU A 54 -4.56 5.17 -14.61
N THR A 55 -3.40 5.28 -13.97
CA THR A 55 -2.27 4.35 -14.17
C THR A 55 -2.27 3.20 -13.15
N GLY A 56 -2.92 3.37 -12.01
CA GLY A 56 -2.86 2.42 -10.89
C GLY A 56 -1.54 2.50 -10.09
N LEU A 57 -0.73 3.54 -10.30
CA LEU A 57 0.52 3.76 -9.59
C LEU A 57 0.27 4.49 -8.27
N ALA A 58 0.82 3.96 -7.19
CA ALA A 58 0.85 4.61 -5.89
C ALA A 58 2.26 5.09 -5.57
N PHE A 59 2.37 6.19 -4.83
CA PHE A 59 3.62 6.60 -4.19
C PHE A 59 3.49 6.46 -2.68
N GLY A 60 4.57 5.98 -2.05
CA GLY A 60 4.61 5.80 -0.62
C GLY A 60 5.84 5.07 -0.13
N PHE A 61 5.72 4.39 1.00
CA PHE A 61 6.82 3.68 1.64
C PHE A 61 6.61 2.18 1.57
N ALA A 62 7.64 1.41 1.22
CA ALA A 62 7.62 -0.04 1.19
C ALA A 62 8.75 -0.60 2.05
N GLU A 63 8.45 -1.58 2.90
CA GLU A 63 9.47 -2.35 3.62
C GLU A 63 9.20 -3.83 3.34
N VAL A 64 9.83 -4.34 2.28
CA VAL A 64 9.69 -5.75 1.85
C VAL A 64 10.67 -6.64 2.62
N VAL A 65 11.85 -6.11 2.93
CA VAL A 65 12.87 -6.75 3.78
C VAL A 65 12.98 -5.94 5.08
N PRO A 66 12.92 -6.59 6.26
CA PRO A 66 13.00 -5.89 7.54
C PRO A 66 14.21 -4.96 7.63
N GLY A 67 13.96 -3.68 7.97
CA GLY A 67 14.98 -2.65 8.10
C GLY A 67 15.43 -2.00 6.78
N CYS A 68 14.98 -2.49 5.63
CA CYS A 68 15.33 -1.98 4.31
C CYS A 68 14.14 -1.24 3.67
N GLY A 69 13.49 -0.37 4.44
CA GLY A 69 12.34 0.38 3.96
C GLY A 69 12.73 1.55 3.08
N GLU A 70 11.98 1.77 2.00
CA GLU A 70 12.26 2.76 0.97
C GLU A 70 11.01 3.54 0.56
N TRP A 71 11.20 4.79 0.12
CA TRP A 71 10.15 5.59 -0.50
C TRP A 71 10.24 5.43 -2.02
N GLY A 72 9.09 5.24 -2.67
CA GLY A 72 9.03 5.07 -4.10
C GLY A 72 7.63 4.79 -4.61
N CYS A 73 7.56 4.56 -5.92
CA CYS A 73 6.32 4.18 -6.59
C CYS A 73 6.15 2.66 -6.62
N PHE A 74 4.91 2.19 -6.51
CA PHE A 74 4.56 0.77 -6.64
C PHE A 74 3.20 0.61 -7.34
N SER A 75 3.04 -0.49 -8.09
CA SER A 75 1.80 -0.80 -8.79
C SER A 75 0.78 -1.45 -7.87
N VAL A 76 -0.37 -0.82 -7.69
CA VAL A 76 -1.47 -1.39 -6.88
C VAL A 76 -2.08 -2.60 -7.59
N ALA A 77 -2.06 -2.61 -8.93
CA ALA A 77 -2.50 -3.76 -9.71
C ALA A 77 -1.59 -4.98 -9.48
N GLU A 78 -0.27 -4.80 -9.47
CA GLU A 78 0.67 -5.90 -9.19
C GLU A 78 0.50 -6.44 -7.77
N LEU A 79 0.35 -5.57 -6.76
CA LEU A 79 0.05 -6.00 -5.40
C LEU A 79 -1.29 -6.75 -5.32
N SER A 80 -2.31 -6.26 -6.02
CA SER A 80 -3.63 -6.90 -6.08
C SER A 80 -3.56 -8.29 -6.71
N ASP A 81 -2.79 -8.46 -7.78
CA ASP A 81 -2.68 -9.72 -8.53
C ASP A 81 -1.68 -10.71 -7.93
N LEU A 82 -0.84 -10.26 -6.98
CA LEU A 82 0.10 -11.12 -6.28
C LEU A 82 -0.65 -12.19 -5.48
N PHE A 83 -0.60 -13.41 -6.01
CA PHE A 83 -1.15 -14.59 -5.38
C PHE A 83 -0.20 -15.79 -5.60
N VAL A 84 0.49 -16.19 -4.54
CA VAL A 84 1.42 -17.32 -4.60
C VAL A 84 0.72 -18.58 -4.09
N ARG A 85 0.49 -19.53 -5.00
CA ARG A 85 -0.04 -20.86 -4.68
C ARG A 85 1.07 -21.75 -4.10
N ARG A 86 1.11 -21.88 -2.79
CA ARG A 86 1.94 -22.79 -1.99
C ARG A 86 1.00 -23.51 -1.00
N PRO A 87 1.44 -24.57 -0.27
CA PRO A 87 0.58 -25.22 0.74
C PRO A 87 -0.08 -24.23 1.71
N PHE A 88 0.57 -23.10 1.97
CA PHE A 88 -0.02 -21.91 2.58
C PHE A 88 -0.01 -20.78 1.55
N PRO A 89 -1.19 -20.32 1.06
CA PRO A 89 -1.25 -19.26 0.06
C PRO A 89 -0.81 -17.92 0.63
N VAL A 90 -0.17 -17.09 -0.20
CA VAL A 90 0.28 -15.75 0.16
C VAL A 90 -0.29 -14.74 -0.83
N TRP A 91 -0.82 -13.64 -0.31
CA TRP A 91 -1.32 -12.51 -1.08
C TRP A 91 -1.12 -11.21 -0.32
N ILE A 92 -1.41 -10.09 -0.99
CA ILE A 92 -1.42 -8.78 -0.35
C ILE A 92 -2.84 -8.45 0.10
N GLU A 93 -2.95 -8.00 1.34
CA GLU A 93 -4.20 -7.60 1.96
C GLU A 93 -4.16 -6.13 2.41
N ARG A 94 -5.32 -5.49 2.52
CA ARG A 94 -5.43 -4.14 3.10
C ARG A 94 -5.70 -4.21 4.60
N ASP A 95 -4.99 -3.37 5.36
CA ASP A 95 -5.32 -3.09 6.77
C ASP A 95 -6.54 -2.17 6.87
N PHE A 96 -7.57 -2.62 7.59
CA PHE A 96 -8.82 -1.89 7.78
C PHE A 96 -8.80 -0.92 8.97
N PHE A 97 -7.79 -0.99 9.84
CA PHE A 97 -7.71 -0.18 11.06
C PHE A 97 -6.77 1.01 10.95
N VAL A 98 -6.05 1.14 9.82
CA VAL A 98 -5.23 2.31 9.55
C VAL A 98 -6.11 3.53 9.32
N THR A 99 -5.82 4.59 10.07
CA THR A 99 -6.39 5.92 9.87
C THR A 99 -5.34 6.86 9.29
N PRO A 100 -5.73 7.82 8.43
CA PRO A 100 -4.81 8.81 7.88
C PRO A 100 -3.98 9.51 8.95
N LYS A 101 -2.65 9.45 8.83
CA LYS A 101 -1.70 10.12 9.73
C LYS A 101 -0.34 10.35 9.07
N PRO A 102 0.46 11.33 9.52
CA PRO A 102 1.83 11.52 9.04
C PRO A 102 2.66 10.24 9.19
N PHE A 103 3.58 9.98 8.25
CA PHE A 103 4.45 8.80 8.27
C PHE A 103 5.18 8.63 9.60
N ARG A 104 5.67 9.70 10.21
CA ARG A 104 6.32 9.67 11.54
C ARG A 104 5.44 9.16 12.68
N CYS A 105 4.12 9.14 12.49
CA CYS A 105 3.14 8.65 13.45
C CYS A 105 2.66 7.22 13.14
N VAL A 106 3.15 6.59 12.07
CA VAL A 106 2.83 5.20 11.75
C VAL A 106 3.61 4.28 12.68
N THR A 107 2.89 3.45 13.44
CA THR A 107 3.48 2.38 14.24
C THR A 107 3.82 1.20 13.33
N ARG A 108 5.02 0.63 13.49
CA ARG A 108 5.51 -0.52 12.71
C ARG A 108 4.68 -1.77 12.98
#